data_AF-A0A212IV97-F1
#
_entry.id   AF-A0A212IV97-F1
#
_cell.length_a   1.000
_cell.length_b   1.000
_cell.length_c   1.000
_cell.angle_alpha   90.00
_cell.angle_beta   90.00
_cell.angle_gamma   90.00
#
_symmetry.space_group_name_H-M   'P 1'
#
loop_
_entity.id
_entity.type
_entity.pdbx_description
1 polymer ?
#
loop_
_entity_poly.entity_id
_entity_poly.type
_entity_poly.pdbx_seq_one_letter_code
_entity_poly.pdbx_strand_id
1 'polypeptide(L)'
;MQKEFKFNDKTDYIFYLSELITDLLQKTDRLKKYGQDIEHLILVNPNAKLIQAEIYESISDKVNRLFQYLFNLLGDESRKAVSYRKFRKRLFKDKKTLGIELGELSESELKTLAEFNSLRNWGLHIPESLFIQKKEFFKMNSIFIETNKKTIPIPTYEYFEIQFLTEMKREIQEVIDSSMVILERMKDDYAVLIGEQVKIEYEQNQVKPYLFMTAVQNSWDSQNGK
;
A
#
# COMPACT_ATOMS: atom_id res chain seq x y z
N MET A 1 17.04 -11.85 -20.00
CA MET A 1 17.15 -10.88 -18.89
C MET A 1 16.43 -11.39 -17.65
N GLN A 2 16.94 -11.07 -16.47
CA GLN A 2 16.51 -11.67 -15.20
C GLN A 2 15.18 -11.06 -14.73
N LYS A 3 14.11 -11.87 -14.67
CA LYS A 3 12.73 -11.42 -14.41
C LYS A 3 12.39 -11.28 -12.91
N GLU A 4 13.26 -11.74 -12.03
CA GLU A 4 13.04 -11.81 -10.57
C GLU A 4 14.37 -11.52 -9.84
N PHE A 5 14.28 -10.86 -8.68
CA PHE A 5 15.43 -10.62 -7.81
C PHE A 5 15.98 -11.97 -7.30
N LYS A 6 17.29 -12.18 -7.46
CA LYS A 6 17.97 -13.39 -6.98
C LYS A 6 18.64 -13.09 -5.66
N PHE A 7 18.54 -14.03 -4.72
CA PHE A 7 19.28 -13.98 -3.48
C PHE A 7 20.34 -15.08 -3.57
N ASN A 8 21.58 -14.67 -3.78
CA ASN A 8 22.74 -15.52 -3.95
C ASN A 8 23.51 -15.62 -2.62
N ASP A 9 23.61 -14.50 -1.90
CA ASP A 9 24.28 -14.42 -0.62
C ASP A 9 23.56 -13.50 0.36
N LYS A 10 24.14 -13.35 1.56
CA LYS A 10 23.60 -12.56 2.66
C LYS A 10 23.43 -11.08 2.32
N THR A 11 24.28 -10.51 1.46
CA THR A 11 24.21 -9.09 1.08
C THR A 11 22.97 -8.79 0.24
N ASP A 12 22.52 -9.74 -0.57
CA ASP A 12 21.26 -9.61 -1.32
C ASP A 12 20.05 -9.51 -0.37
N TYR A 13 20.05 -10.23 0.75
CA TYR A 13 19.00 -10.14 1.77
C TYR A 13 19.01 -8.79 2.49
N ILE A 14 20.21 -8.30 2.85
CA ILE A 14 20.40 -7.00 3.47
C ILE A 14 19.85 -5.90 2.56
N PHE A 15 20.31 -5.87 1.30
CA PHE A 15 19.84 -4.88 0.32
C PHE A 15 18.33 -4.95 0.11
N TYR A 16 17.78 -6.15 -0.07
CA TYR A 16 16.35 -6.28 -0.32
C TYR A 16 15.51 -5.75 0.86
N LEU A 17 15.90 -6.08 2.09
CA LEU A 17 15.18 -5.61 3.27
C LEU A 17 15.36 -4.10 3.50
N SER A 18 16.54 -3.52 3.20
CA SER A 18 16.72 -2.06 3.28
C SER A 18 15.82 -1.32 2.29
N GLU A 19 15.63 -1.84 1.08
CA GLU A 19 14.72 -1.25 0.09
C GLU A 19 13.26 -1.33 0.56
N LEU A 20 12.84 -2.47 1.15
CA LEU A 20 11.49 -2.58 1.73
C LEU A 20 11.26 -1.59 2.88
N ILE A 21 12.23 -1.45 3.79
CA ILE A 21 12.17 -0.49 4.92
C ILE A 21 12.06 0.94 4.39
N THR A 22 12.91 1.28 3.42
CA THR A 22 12.96 2.61 2.79
C THR A 22 11.61 2.95 2.14
N ASP A 23 11.07 2.02 1.36
CA ASP A 23 9.80 2.24 0.69
C ASP A 23 8.65 2.41 1.69
N LEU A 24 8.61 1.58 2.74
CA LEU A 24 7.60 1.64 3.80
C LEU A 24 7.59 3.01 4.48
N LEU A 25 8.76 3.50 4.90
CA LEU A 25 8.91 4.80 5.54
C LEU A 25 8.48 5.93 4.61
N GLN A 26 8.97 5.95 3.37
CA GLN A 26 8.59 6.98 2.40
C GLN A 26 7.08 7.02 2.12
N LYS A 27 6.42 5.87 2.04
CA LYS A 27 4.97 5.83 1.77
C LYS A 27 4.15 6.18 3.01
N THR A 28 4.56 5.73 4.19
CA THR A 28 3.87 6.08 5.45
C THR A 28 4.03 7.56 5.80
N ASP A 29 5.18 8.19 5.53
CA ASP A 29 5.35 9.63 5.74
C ASP A 29 4.44 10.47 4.83
N ARG A 30 4.24 10.03 3.59
CA ARG A 30 3.26 10.66 2.69
C ARG A 30 1.82 10.46 3.19
N LEU A 31 1.49 9.29 3.74
CA LEU A 31 0.18 9.08 4.37
C LEU A 31 -0.02 9.99 5.59
N LYS A 32 0.98 10.14 6.46
CA LYS A 32 0.92 11.08 7.60
C LYS A 32 0.63 12.49 7.12
N LYS A 33 1.31 12.94 6.07
CA LYS A 33 1.04 14.26 5.46
C LYS A 33 -0.42 14.39 5.01
N TYR A 34 -0.96 13.40 4.30
CA TYR A 34 -2.37 13.47 3.87
C TYR A 34 -3.36 13.39 5.04
N GLY A 35 -3.03 12.65 6.11
CA GLY A 35 -3.79 12.67 7.36
C GLY A 35 -3.83 14.06 8.01
N GLN A 36 -2.70 14.78 7.99
CA GLN A 36 -2.61 16.17 8.45
C GLN A 36 -3.37 17.14 7.54
N ASP A 37 -3.30 16.96 6.23
CA ASP A 37 -4.07 17.77 5.26
C ASP A 37 -5.58 17.61 5.51
N ILE A 38 -6.05 16.38 5.74
CA ILE A 38 -7.44 16.08 6.12
C ILE A 38 -7.81 16.73 7.44
N GLU A 39 -6.97 16.60 8.47
CA GLU A 39 -7.20 17.20 9.77
C GLU A 39 -7.33 18.72 9.68
N HIS A 40 -6.47 19.37 8.90
CA HIS A 40 -6.54 20.80 8.65
C HIS A 40 -7.87 21.20 7.99
N LEU A 41 -8.32 20.46 6.96
CA LEU A 41 -9.59 20.70 6.29
C LEU A 41 -10.79 20.61 7.23
N ILE A 42 -10.78 19.65 8.16
CA ILE A 42 -11.82 19.49 9.19
C ILE A 42 -11.76 20.65 10.19
N LEU A 43 -10.56 21.02 10.67
CA LEU A 43 -10.37 22.06 11.67
C LEU A 43 -10.78 23.46 11.19
N VAL A 44 -10.49 23.79 9.93
CA VAL A 44 -10.88 25.09 9.34
C VAL A 44 -12.36 25.15 8.96
N ASN A 45 -13.08 24.02 8.98
CA ASN A 45 -14.51 23.92 8.68
C ASN A 45 -15.26 23.05 9.72
N PRO A 46 -15.28 23.41 11.01
CA PRO A 46 -15.72 22.51 12.09
C PRO A 46 -17.20 22.14 12.03
N ASN A 47 -18.03 22.91 11.32
CA ASN A 47 -19.47 22.68 11.16
C ASN A 47 -19.84 22.20 9.74
N ALA A 48 -18.86 21.93 8.87
CA ALA A 48 -19.15 21.48 7.52
C ALA A 48 -19.77 20.07 7.55
N LYS A 49 -20.90 19.93 6.84
CA LYS A 49 -21.55 18.63 6.60
C LYS A 49 -21.16 18.03 5.25
N LEU A 50 -20.64 18.86 4.36
CA LEU A 50 -20.33 18.53 2.97
C LEU A 50 -18.93 19.03 2.62
N ILE A 51 -18.26 18.35 1.69
CA ILE A 51 -17.00 18.74 1.09
C ILE A 51 -17.12 18.68 -0.43
N GLN A 52 -16.47 19.59 -1.15
CA GLN A 52 -16.47 19.57 -2.61
C GLN A 52 -15.86 18.27 -3.14
N ALA A 53 -16.49 17.70 -4.18
CA ALA A 53 -16.08 16.45 -4.78
C ALA A 53 -14.62 16.45 -5.22
N GLU A 54 -14.17 17.49 -5.93
CA GLU A 54 -12.79 17.60 -6.41
C GLU A 54 -11.76 17.54 -5.28
N ILE A 55 -12.05 18.16 -4.13
CA ILE A 55 -11.16 18.15 -2.97
C ILE A 55 -11.07 16.73 -2.38
N TYR A 56 -12.22 16.10 -2.16
CA TYR A 56 -12.29 14.75 -1.62
C TYR A 56 -11.63 13.73 -2.56
N GLU A 57 -12.00 13.73 -3.84
CA GLU A 57 -11.48 12.81 -4.85
C GLU A 57 -9.97 12.96 -5.01
N SER A 58 -9.44 14.19 -5.03
CA SER A 58 -8.00 14.43 -5.11
C SER A 58 -7.21 13.83 -3.93
N ILE A 59 -7.77 13.89 -2.71
CA ILE A 59 -7.14 13.28 -1.53
C ILE A 59 -7.31 11.76 -1.58
N SER A 60 -8.51 11.30 -1.90
CA SER A 60 -8.86 9.88 -2.04
C SER A 60 -7.91 9.16 -3.00
N ASP A 61 -7.67 9.72 -4.18
CA ASP A 61 -6.79 9.13 -5.18
C ASP A 61 -5.35 8.99 -4.68
N LYS A 62 -4.85 10.03 -3.99
CA LYS A 62 -3.50 10.05 -3.40
C LYS A 62 -3.36 9.01 -2.29
N VAL A 63 -4.37 8.89 -1.43
CA VAL A 63 -4.40 7.95 -0.29
C VAL A 63 -4.54 6.52 -0.80
N ASN A 64 -5.52 6.25 -1.66
CA ASN A 64 -5.77 4.92 -2.23
C ASN A 64 -4.55 4.39 -2.99
N ARG A 65 -3.83 5.27 -3.72
CA ARG A 65 -2.59 4.87 -4.39
C ARG A 65 -1.52 4.39 -3.40
N LEU A 66 -1.42 5.03 -2.23
CA LEU A 66 -0.48 4.65 -1.17
C LEU A 66 -0.94 3.39 -0.43
N PHE A 67 -2.23 3.25 -0.14
CA PHE A 67 -2.81 2.01 0.42
C PHE A 67 -2.49 0.81 -0.45
N GLN A 68 -2.81 0.89 -1.76
CA GLN A 68 -2.49 -0.19 -2.70
C GLN A 68 -0.99 -0.51 -2.73
N TYR A 69 -0.12 0.50 -2.64
CA TYR A 69 1.33 0.27 -2.59
C TYR A 69 1.73 -0.49 -1.33
N LEU A 70 1.29 -0.02 -0.16
CA LEU A 70 1.63 -0.61 1.13
C LEU A 70 1.08 -2.02 1.28
N PHE A 71 -0.17 -2.26 0.86
CA PHE A 71 -0.78 -3.59 0.93
C PHE A 71 -0.03 -4.60 0.07
N ASN A 72 0.50 -4.16 -1.08
CA ASN A 72 1.39 -5.00 -1.89
C ASN A 72 2.76 -5.19 -1.21
N LEU A 73 3.40 -4.10 -0.77
CA LEU A 73 4.73 -4.09 -0.15
C LEU A 73 4.79 -4.95 1.12
N LEU A 74 3.70 -5.04 1.88
CA LEU A 74 3.66 -5.77 3.15
C LEU A 74 3.03 -7.14 3.00
N GLY A 75 1.92 -7.24 2.25
CA GLY A 75 1.05 -8.42 2.26
C GLY A 75 1.07 -9.30 1.02
N ASP A 76 1.61 -8.88 -0.14
CA ASP A 76 1.49 -9.66 -1.38
C ASP A 76 2.31 -10.96 -1.34
N GLU A 77 1.75 -12.08 -1.79
CA GLU A 77 2.44 -13.37 -1.88
C GLU A 77 2.53 -13.90 -3.31
N SER A 78 2.13 -13.08 -4.30
CA SER A 78 2.17 -13.46 -5.69
C SER A 78 3.59 -13.80 -6.15
N ARG A 79 3.71 -14.67 -7.16
CA ARG A 79 5.00 -15.22 -7.61
C ARG A 79 6.06 -14.14 -7.92
N LYS A 80 5.63 -12.98 -8.45
CA LYS A 80 6.51 -11.85 -8.77
C LYS A 80 6.43 -10.68 -7.77
N ALA A 81 5.69 -10.85 -6.67
CA ALA A 81 5.55 -9.83 -5.64
C ALA A 81 6.91 -9.42 -5.06
N VAL A 82 7.03 -8.11 -4.81
CA VAL A 82 8.01 -7.52 -3.90
C VAL A 82 7.25 -7.23 -2.61
N SER A 83 7.46 -8.05 -1.59
CA SER A 83 6.81 -7.85 -0.30
C SER A 83 7.61 -8.38 0.87
N TYR A 84 7.39 -7.79 2.04
CA TYR A 84 7.97 -8.25 3.29
C TYR A 84 7.46 -9.64 3.70
N ARG A 85 6.14 -9.92 3.61
CA ARG A 85 5.58 -11.25 3.94
C ARG A 85 6.24 -12.38 3.15
N LYS A 86 6.44 -12.19 1.85
CA LYS A 86 7.10 -13.17 0.98
C LYS A 86 8.62 -13.25 1.25
N PHE A 87 9.27 -12.09 1.40
CA PHE A 87 10.68 -12.02 1.76
C PHE A 87 10.95 -12.77 3.06
N ARG A 88 10.12 -12.56 4.09
CA ARG A 88 10.30 -13.15 5.42
C ARG A 88 10.16 -14.67 5.41
N LYS A 89 9.23 -15.21 4.60
CA LYS A 89 9.13 -16.67 4.37
C LYS A 89 10.41 -17.24 3.77
N ARG A 90 11.01 -16.54 2.81
CA ARG A 90 12.29 -16.95 2.20
C ARG A 90 13.44 -16.84 3.21
N LEU A 91 13.56 -15.71 3.90
CA LEU A 91 14.59 -15.49 4.91
C LEU A 91 14.55 -16.57 6.02
N PHE A 92 13.36 -16.93 6.50
CA PHE A 92 13.19 -17.97 7.50
C PHE A 92 13.58 -19.36 7.00
N LYS A 93 13.35 -19.66 5.71
CA LYS A 93 13.78 -20.91 5.08
C LYS A 93 15.31 -20.98 4.97
N ASP A 94 15.94 -19.87 4.61
CA ASP A 94 17.37 -19.83 4.30
C ASP A 94 18.25 -19.50 5.52
N LYS A 95 17.65 -19.24 6.70
CA LYS A 95 18.36 -18.83 7.93
C LYS A 95 19.56 -19.70 8.32
N LYS A 96 19.44 -21.03 8.14
CA LYS A 96 20.54 -21.97 8.43
C LYS A 96 21.71 -21.81 7.45
N THR A 97 21.41 -21.64 6.17
CA THR A 97 22.41 -21.41 5.12
C THR A 97 23.09 -20.06 5.27
N LEU A 98 22.35 -19.06 5.76
CA LEU A 98 22.85 -17.71 6.04
C LEU A 98 23.62 -17.61 7.36
N GLY A 99 23.59 -18.65 8.20
CA GLY A 99 24.24 -18.64 9.51
C GLY A 99 23.64 -17.61 10.47
N ILE A 100 22.32 -17.40 10.42
CA ILE A 100 21.61 -16.44 11.27
C ILE A 100 20.57 -17.12 12.17
N GLU A 101 20.34 -16.54 13.34
CA GLU A 101 19.26 -16.93 14.24
C GLU A 101 18.07 -15.99 14.06
N LEU A 102 17.01 -16.50 13.43
CA LEU A 102 15.82 -15.72 13.10
C LEU A 102 14.63 -16.21 13.93
N GLY A 103 14.07 -15.29 14.72
CA GLY A 103 12.87 -15.53 15.53
C GLY A 103 11.61 -15.80 14.70
N GLU A 104 10.60 -16.38 15.35
CA GLU A 104 9.26 -16.50 14.78
C GLU A 104 8.53 -15.16 14.80
N LEU A 105 7.57 -15.00 13.88
CA LEU A 105 6.68 -13.85 13.92
C LEU A 105 5.70 -14.00 15.08
N SER A 106 5.39 -12.91 15.76
CA SER A 106 4.36 -12.90 16.80
C SER A 106 2.97 -13.08 16.18
N GLU A 107 1.97 -13.42 17.01
CA GLU A 107 0.59 -13.54 16.56
C GLU A 107 0.06 -12.21 15.98
N SER A 108 0.42 -11.07 16.60
CA SER A 108 0.04 -9.76 16.09
C SER A 108 0.64 -9.47 14.72
N GLU A 109 1.93 -9.77 14.51
CA GLU A 109 2.59 -9.60 13.22
C GLU A 109 1.98 -10.48 12.13
N LEU A 110 1.69 -11.75 12.45
CA LEU A 110 1.04 -12.68 11.52
C LEU A 110 -0.35 -12.18 11.11
N LYS A 111 -1.13 -11.69 12.08
CA LYS A 111 -2.46 -11.12 11.86
C LYS A 111 -2.37 -9.88 10.97
N THR A 112 -1.51 -8.91 11.31
CA THR A 112 -1.33 -7.69 10.52
C THR A 112 -0.90 -7.99 9.07
N LEU A 113 0.03 -8.93 8.85
CA LEU A 113 0.42 -9.33 7.50
C LEU A 113 -0.73 -10.03 6.74
N ALA A 114 -1.62 -10.73 7.43
CA ALA A 114 -2.78 -11.40 6.83
C ALA A 114 -3.88 -10.39 6.45
N GLU A 115 -4.06 -9.36 7.28
CA GLU A 115 -4.94 -8.23 7.00
C GLU A 115 -4.47 -7.46 5.77
N PHE A 116 -3.18 -7.13 5.66
CA PHE A 116 -2.64 -6.50 4.45
C PHE A 116 -2.84 -7.33 3.19
N ASN A 117 -2.67 -8.65 3.27
CA ASN A 117 -2.96 -9.53 2.14
C ASN A 117 -4.45 -9.51 1.76
N SER A 118 -5.33 -9.54 2.76
CA SER A 118 -6.78 -9.48 2.58
C SER A 118 -7.21 -8.15 1.95
N LEU A 119 -6.71 -7.01 2.45
CA LEU A 119 -6.97 -5.67 1.93
C LEU A 119 -6.48 -5.52 0.48
N ARG A 120 -5.28 -6.07 0.18
CA ARG A 120 -4.73 -6.10 -1.18
C ARG A 120 -5.66 -6.83 -2.15
N ASN A 121 -6.23 -7.95 -1.73
CA ASN A 121 -7.14 -8.73 -2.57
C ASN A 121 -8.53 -8.07 -2.65
N TRP A 122 -9.06 -7.60 -1.52
CA TRP A 122 -10.34 -6.91 -1.45
C TRP A 122 -10.36 -5.66 -2.33
N GLY A 123 -9.27 -4.89 -2.37
CA GLY A 123 -9.13 -3.72 -3.25
C GLY A 123 -9.38 -4.01 -4.73
N LEU A 124 -9.11 -5.23 -5.19
CA LEU A 124 -9.39 -5.65 -6.57
C LEU A 124 -10.86 -6.02 -6.82
N HIS A 125 -11.63 -6.26 -5.75
CA HIS A 125 -13.04 -6.70 -5.79
C HIS A 125 -14.05 -5.60 -5.39
N ILE A 126 -13.57 -4.38 -5.07
CA ILE A 126 -14.43 -3.23 -4.75
C ILE A 126 -15.50 -2.98 -5.83
N PRO A 127 -15.17 -2.97 -7.15
CA PRO A 127 -16.17 -2.64 -8.16
C PRO A 127 -17.39 -3.56 -8.14
N GLU A 128 -17.18 -4.87 -8.01
CA GLU A 128 -18.27 -5.85 -7.98
C GLU A 128 -19.18 -5.67 -6.76
N SER A 129 -18.58 -5.46 -5.58
CA SER A 129 -19.32 -5.17 -4.34
C SER A 129 -20.17 -3.90 -4.49
N LEU A 130 -19.60 -2.84 -5.08
CA LEU A 130 -20.32 -1.60 -5.35
C LEU A 130 -21.45 -1.78 -6.36
N PHE A 131 -21.28 -2.62 -7.38
CA PHE A 131 -22.33 -2.90 -8.37
C PHE A 131 -23.53 -3.61 -7.74
N ILE A 132 -23.27 -4.61 -6.91
CA ILE A 132 -24.31 -5.34 -6.18
C ILE A 132 -25.07 -4.38 -5.26
N GLN A 133 -24.34 -3.62 -4.43
CA GLN A 133 -24.94 -2.67 -3.50
C GLN A 133 -25.73 -1.57 -4.21
N LYS A 134 -25.21 -1.05 -5.33
CA LYS A 134 -25.93 -0.06 -6.16
C LYS A 134 -27.24 -0.64 -6.69
N LYS A 135 -27.21 -1.87 -7.21
CA LYS A 135 -28.41 -2.54 -7.74
C LYS A 135 -29.46 -2.74 -6.65
N GLU A 136 -29.04 -3.13 -5.45
CA GLU A 136 -29.91 -3.33 -4.29
C GLU A 136 -30.49 -2.02 -3.76
N PHE A 137 -29.64 -1.02 -3.51
CA PHE A 137 -30.00 0.28 -2.95
C PHE A 137 -31.04 1.01 -3.82
N PHE A 138 -30.80 1.07 -5.13
CA PHE A 138 -31.71 1.70 -6.09
C PHE A 138 -32.82 0.75 -6.59
N LYS A 139 -32.89 -0.48 -6.06
CA LYS A 139 -33.90 -1.50 -6.41
C LYS A 139 -34.01 -1.74 -7.93
N MET A 140 -32.87 -1.79 -8.61
CA MET A 140 -32.76 -1.97 -10.06
C MET A 140 -33.06 -3.42 -10.47
N ASN A 141 -34.34 -3.79 -10.45
CA ASN A 141 -34.83 -5.09 -10.90
C ASN A 141 -34.85 -5.20 -12.44
N SER A 142 -35.22 -6.38 -12.97
CA SER A 142 -35.22 -6.64 -14.41
C SER A 142 -36.13 -5.68 -15.19
N ILE A 143 -37.27 -5.27 -14.63
CA ILE A 143 -38.20 -4.32 -15.28
C ILE A 143 -37.55 -2.94 -15.40
N PHE A 144 -36.90 -2.46 -14.33
CA PHE A 144 -36.17 -1.19 -14.34
C PHE A 144 -35.07 -1.19 -15.41
N ILE A 145 -34.27 -2.27 -15.47
CA ILE A 145 -33.17 -2.39 -16.43
C ILE A 145 -33.71 -2.40 -17.86
N GLU A 146 -34.70 -3.25 -18.18
CA GLU A 146 -35.26 -3.34 -19.52
C GLU A 146 -35.90 -2.03 -20.01
N THR A 147 -36.53 -1.30 -19.09
CA THR A 147 -37.14 0.02 -19.38
C THR A 147 -36.09 1.07 -19.71
N ASN A 148 -34.95 1.06 -19.00
CA ASN A 148 -33.95 2.13 -19.06
C ASN A 148 -32.69 1.77 -19.88
N LYS A 149 -32.58 0.55 -20.43
CA LYS A 149 -31.36 0.04 -21.10
C LYS A 149 -30.80 0.88 -22.25
N LYS A 150 -31.60 1.78 -22.83
CA LYS A 150 -31.16 2.68 -23.92
C LYS A 150 -30.31 3.86 -23.43
N THR A 151 -30.28 4.12 -22.12
CA THR A 151 -29.55 5.23 -21.52
C THR A 151 -28.66 4.71 -20.40
N ILE A 152 -27.38 5.06 -20.44
CA ILE A 152 -26.44 4.76 -19.35
C ILE A 152 -26.24 6.05 -18.55
N PRO A 153 -26.82 6.16 -17.34
CA PRO A 153 -26.61 7.33 -16.50
C PRO A 153 -25.19 7.32 -15.90
N ILE A 154 -24.46 8.42 -16.10
CA ILE A 154 -23.17 8.66 -15.45
C ILE A 154 -23.44 9.59 -14.26
N PRO A 155 -23.43 9.08 -13.01
CA PRO A 155 -23.65 9.91 -11.84
C PRO A 155 -22.48 10.88 -11.68
N THR A 156 -22.79 12.14 -11.38
CA THR A 156 -21.83 13.16 -10.98
C THR A 156 -22.29 13.73 -9.63
N TYR A 157 -21.33 14.13 -8.80
CA TYR A 157 -21.59 14.68 -7.48
C TYR A 157 -20.80 15.96 -7.33
N GLU A 158 -21.43 17.04 -6.90
CA GLU A 158 -20.72 18.29 -6.59
C GLU A 158 -20.09 18.24 -5.20
N TYR A 159 -20.66 17.44 -4.29
CA TYR A 159 -20.25 17.33 -2.90
C TYR A 159 -20.33 15.89 -2.40
N PHE A 160 -19.48 15.57 -1.44
CA PHE A 160 -19.54 14.38 -0.60
C PHE A 160 -19.91 14.77 0.82
N GLU A 161 -20.53 13.84 1.55
CA GLU A 161 -20.71 13.99 3.00
C GLU A 161 -19.35 14.04 3.70
N ILE A 162 -19.21 14.90 4.71
CA ILE A 162 -17.94 15.06 5.45
C ILE A 162 -17.46 13.74 6.08
N GLN A 163 -18.38 12.81 6.32
CA GLN A 163 -18.08 11.48 6.86
C GLN A 163 -17.06 10.71 5.99
N PHE A 164 -17.09 10.88 4.67
CA PHE A 164 -16.10 10.26 3.78
C PHE A 164 -14.66 10.68 4.15
N LEU A 165 -14.47 11.95 4.52
CA LEU A 165 -13.17 12.48 4.89
C LEU A 165 -12.74 12.02 6.30
N THR A 166 -13.68 11.96 7.25
CA THR A 166 -13.38 11.49 8.61
C THR A 166 -13.06 10.01 8.67
N GLU A 167 -13.79 9.17 7.91
CA GLU A 167 -13.48 7.75 7.80
C GLU A 167 -12.13 7.52 7.13
N MET A 168 -11.81 8.27 6.06
CA MET A 168 -10.50 8.19 5.43
C MET A 168 -9.37 8.56 6.40
N LYS A 169 -9.55 9.57 7.26
CA LYS A 169 -8.57 9.90 8.31
C LYS A 169 -8.34 8.73 9.26
N ARG A 170 -9.42 8.07 9.69
CA ARG A 170 -9.35 6.88 10.57
C ARG A 170 -8.60 5.74 9.88
N GLU A 171 -8.95 5.44 8.64
CA GLU A 171 -8.29 4.39 7.84
C GLU A 171 -6.79 4.66 7.62
N ILE A 172 -6.42 5.91 7.34
CA ILE A 172 -5.01 6.31 7.23
C ILE A 172 -4.24 5.97 8.50
N GLN A 173 -4.81 6.31 9.66
CA GLN A 173 -4.18 6.04 10.96
C GLN A 173 -4.03 4.53 11.20
N GLU A 174 -5.07 3.74 10.94
CA GLU A 174 -5.04 2.28 11.10
C GLU A 174 -3.98 1.61 10.21
N VAL A 175 -3.84 2.08 8.96
CA VAL A 175 -2.82 1.58 8.04
C VAL A 175 -1.42 1.99 8.50
N ILE A 176 -1.22 3.21 9.01
CA ILE A 176 0.07 3.66 9.57
C ILE A 176 0.44 2.80 10.78
N ASP A 177 -0.47 2.63 11.73
CA ASP A 177 -0.19 1.87 12.97
C ASP A 177 0.17 0.42 12.65
N SER A 178 -0.63 -0.23 11.80
CA SER A 178 -0.33 -1.58 11.29
C SER A 178 1.00 -1.64 10.56
N SER A 179 1.35 -0.61 9.80
CA SER A 179 2.64 -0.54 9.09
C SER A 179 3.81 -0.42 10.07
N MET A 180 3.67 0.32 11.17
CA MET A 180 4.73 0.50 12.17
C MET A 180 4.99 -0.78 12.96
N VAL A 181 3.96 -1.58 13.25
CA VAL A 181 4.15 -2.93 13.83
C VAL A 181 5.09 -3.77 12.96
N ILE A 182 4.88 -3.76 11.65
CA ILE A 182 5.72 -4.53 10.72
C ILE A 182 7.11 -3.89 10.55
N LEU A 183 7.21 -2.56 10.56
CA LEU A 183 8.49 -1.86 10.50
C LEU A 183 9.43 -2.27 11.65
N GLU A 184 8.93 -2.36 12.88
CA GLU A 184 9.75 -2.77 14.02
C GLU A 184 10.28 -4.20 13.83
N ARG A 185 9.42 -5.13 13.38
CA ARG A 185 9.89 -6.47 13.02
C ARG A 185 10.91 -6.45 11.87
N MET A 186 10.74 -5.60 10.86
CA MET A 186 11.70 -5.46 9.76
C MET A 186 13.07 -4.96 10.26
N LYS A 187 13.10 -4.07 11.26
CA LYS A 187 14.34 -3.63 11.92
C LYS A 187 15.00 -4.78 12.68
N ASP A 188 14.24 -5.56 13.43
CA ASP A 188 14.75 -6.74 14.14
C ASP A 188 15.40 -7.73 13.16
N ASP A 189 14.69 -8.07 12.07
CA ASP A 189 15.20 -8.97 11.04
C ASP A 189 16.44 -8.41 10.34
N TYR A 190 16.49 -7.10 10.11
CA TYR A 190 17.65 -6.43 9.55
C TYR A 190 18.83 -6.48 10.52
N ALA A 191 18.60 -6.26 11.81
CA ALA A 191 19.62 -6.34 12.84
C ALA A 191 20.22 -7.76 12.93
N VAL A 192 19.39 -8.79 12.82
CA VAL A 192 19.84 -10.20 12.71
C VAL A 192 20.72 -10.41 11.48
N LEU A 193 20.36 -9.80 10.35
CA LEU A 193 21.17 -9.88 9.13
C LEU A 193 22.52 -9.17 9.31
N ILE A 194 22.59 -7.97 9.87
CA ILE A 194 23.86 -7.25 9.97
C ILE A 194 24.70 -7.62 11.21
N GLY A 195 24.08 -8.23 12.23
CA GLY A 195 24.74 -8.60 13.49
C GLY A 195 24.82 -7.46 14.51
N GLU A 196 24.15 -6.34 14.25
CA GLU A 196 24.13 -5.15 15.10
C GLU A 196 22.81 -4.38 14.93
N GLN A 197 22.58 -3.35 15.75
CA GLN A 197 21.36 -2.55 15.66
C GLN A 197 21.40 -1.63 14.43
N VAL A 198 20.28 -1.54 13.73
CA VAL A 198 20.15 -0.66 12.56
C VAL A 198 19.89 0.78 12.97
N LYS A 199 20.59 1.71 12.31
CA LYS A 199 20.29 3.14 12.37
C LYS A 199 19.59 3.55 11.08
N ILE A 200 18.44 4.22 11.21
CA ILE A 200 17.71 4.79 10.08
C ILE A 200 17.94 6.29 10.07
N GLU A 201 18.44 6.81 8.95
CA GLU A 201 18.68 8.23 8.73
C GLU A 201 17.99 8.68 7.45
N TYR A 202 17.44 9.89 7.46
CA TYR A 202 16.86 10.50 6.27
C TYR A 202 17.95 11.28 5.54
N GLU A 203 18.25 10.87 4.31
CA GLU A 203 19.15 11.60 3.45
C GLU A 203 18.41 12.75 2.75
N GLN A 204 18.94 13.97 2.89
CA GLN A 204 18.40 15.15 2.21
C GLN A 204 18.97 15.27 0.81
N ASN A 205 18.24 14.73 -0.16
CA ASN A 205 18.52 14.89 -1.58
C ASN A 205 17.68 16.04 -2.15
N GLN A 206 18.32 17.03 -2.77
CA GLN A 206 17.59 18.17 -3.38
C GLN A 206 16.77 17.75 -4.59
N VAL A 207 17.28 16.80 -5.37
CA VAL A 207 16.68 16.36 -6.63
C VAL A 207 16.80 14.86 -6.74
N LYS A 208 15.72 14.18 -7.15
CA LYS A 208 15.79 12.80 -7.64
C LYS A 208 16.11 12.83 -9.15
N PRO A 209 17.31 12.41 -9.58
CA PRO A 209 17.68 12.46 -11.00
C PRO A 209 16.75 11.61 -11.86
N TYR A 210 16.29 12.17 -12.98
CA TYR A 210 15.48 11.42 -13.95
C TYR A 210 16.24 10.27 -14.61
N LEU A 211 17.58 10.29 -14.57
CA LEU A 211 18.44 9.23 -15.12
C LEU A 211 18.12 7.83 -14.57
N PHE A 212 17.59 7.73 -13.34
CA PHE A 212 17.12 6.45 -12.79
C PHE A 212 16.00 5.82 -13.64
N MET A 213 15.21 6.63 -14.35
CA MET A 213 14.17 6.14 -15.25
C MET A 213 14.73 5.48 -16.50
N THR A 214 16.00 5.70 -16.87
CA THR A 214 16.65 4.94 -17.94
C THR A 214 16.73 3.45 -17.58
N ALA A 215 16.96 3.10 -16.32
CA ALA A 215 16.94 1.71 -15.86
C ALA A 215 15.52 1.11 -15.95
N VAL A 216 14.50 1.90 -15.63
CA VAL A 216 13.09 1.49 -15.75
C VAL A 216 12.71 1.27 -17.22
N GLN A 217 13.13 2.17 -18.10
CA GLN A 217 12.92 2.07 -19.54
C GLN A 217 13.60 0.82 -20.12
N ASN A 218 14.87 0.57 -19.75
CA ASN A 218 15.57 -0.65 -20.16
C ASN A 218 14.86 -1.92 -19.67
N SER A 219 14.29 -1.90 -18.45
CA SER A 219 13.48 -2.99 -17.93
C SER A 219 12.20 -3.20 -18.73
N TRP A 220 11.52 -2.10 -19.11
CA TRP A 220 10.34 -2.15 -19.97
C TRP A 220 10.66 -2.71 -21.36
N ASP A 221 11.72 -2.22 -22.01
CA ASP A 221 12.13 -2.65 -23.34
C ASP A 221 12.54 -4.13 -23.34
N SER A 222 13.26 -4.56 -22.31
CA SER A 222 13.54 -5.98 -22.07
C SER A 222 12.29 -6.85 -21.99
N GLN A 223 11.23 -6.38 -21.32
CA GLN A 223 10.01 -7.16 -21.13
C GLN A 223 9.21 -7.26 -22.42
N ASN A 224 9.37 -6.29 -23.31
CA ASN A 224 8.64 -6.17 -24.57
C ASN A 224 9.49 -6.54 -25.82
N GLY A 225 10.70 -7.06 -25.63
CA GLY A 225 11.54 -7.57 -26.72
C GLY A 225 12.10 -6.49 -27.65
N LYS A 226 12.34 -5.29 -27.12
CA LYS A 226 13.00 -4.19 -27.83
C LYS A 226 14.49 -4.12 -27.47
#